data_AF-A0A4R6BZU4-F1
#
_entry.id   AF-A0A4R6BZU4-F1
#
_cell.length_a   1.000
_cell.length_b   1.000
_cell.length_c   1.000
_cell.angle_alpha   90.00
_cell.angle_beta   90.00
_cell.angle_gamma   90.00
#
_symmetry.space_group_name_H-M   'P 1'
#
loop_
_entity.id
_entity.type
_entity.pdbx_description
1 polymer ?
#
loop_
_entity_poly.entity_id
_entity_poly.type
_entity_poly.pdbx_seq_one_letter_code
_entity_poly.pdbx_strand_id
1 'polypeptide(L)'
;MKTTTIGIVTALILYDILLIYDTLFGTHTAPLLLNIDFLTHRPHVHILLEFALHTFISLVVAWTAGSLYERGRPLRPFMIGLFLFFIILFPLMVIVAESPVYIISPKEFSGWMIGHTFYLITLYLLIRKML
;
A
#
# COMPACT_ATOMS: atom_id res chain seq x y z
N MET A 1 11.96 -3.49 16.54
CA MET A 1 12.49 -2.13 16.25
C MET A 1 12.90 -1.96 14.79
N LYS A 2 13.77 -2.83 14.23
CA LYS A 2 14.14 -2.77 12.80
C LYS A 2 12.95 -2.96 11.85
N THR A 3 12.16 -4.02 12.02
CA THR A 3 10.95 -4.28 11.20
C THR A 3 9.88 -3.19 11.33
N THR A 4 9.70 -2.63 12.53
CA THR A 4 8.79 -1.51 12.79
C THR A 4 9.18 -0.29 11.96
N THR A 5 10.46 0.08 11.99
CA THR A 5 10.98 1.22 11.22
C THR A 5 10.79 0.99 9.72
N ILE A 6 11.07 -0.22 9.24
CA ILE A 6 10.86 -0.58 7.83
C ILE A 6 9.40 -0.44 7.44
N GLY A 7 8.46 -0.97 8.23
CA GLY A 7 7.04 -0.87 7.92
C GLY A 7 6.53 0.57 7.87
N ILE A 8 7.00 1.44 8.77
CA ILE A 8 6.66 2.87 8.75
C ILE A 8 7.25 3.55 7.50
N VAL A 9 8.54 3.32 7.22
CA VAL A 9 9.22 3.93 6.07
C VAL A 9 8.58 3.46 4.75
N THR A 10 8.26 2.18 4.60
CA THR A 10 7.64 1.68 3.39
C THR A 10 6.19 2.16 3.23
N ALA A 11 5.44 2.32 4.32
CA ALA A 11 4.11 2.94 4.29
C ALA A 11 4.17 4.39 3.79
N LEU A 12 5.11 5.18 4.32
CA LEU A 12 5.33 6.57 3.91
C LEU A 12 5.72 6.65 2.43
N ILE A 13 6.69 5.84 2.00
CA ILE A 13 7.12 5.81 0.59
C ILE A 13 5.96 5.47 -0.35
N LEU A 14 5.13 4.48 0.01
CA LEU A 14 3.97 4.12 -0.80
C LEU A 14 3.00 5.30 -0.91
N TYR A 15 2.64 5.90 0.23
CA TYR A 15 1.74 7.04 0.28
C TYR A 15 2.27 8.24 -0.53
N ASP A 16 3.53 8.62 -0.33
CA ASP A 16 4.16 9.76 -1.00
C ASP A 16 4.21 9.54 -2.53
N ILE A 17 4.54 8.33 -2.99
CA ILE A 17 4.56 8.02 -4.42
C ILE A 17 3.16 8.16 -5.03
N LEU A 18 2.13 7.63 -4.38
CA LEU A 18 0.76 7.75 -4.88
C LEU A 18 0.27 9.20 -4.83
N LEU A 19 0.62 9.96 -3.79
CA LEU A 19 0.26 11.39 -3.68
C LEU A 19 0.91 12.21 -4.80
N ILE A 20 2.19 11.96 -5.10
CA ILE A 20 2.89 12.59 -6.22
C ILE A 20 2.23 12.18 -7.54
N TYR A 21 1.91 10.90 -7.72
CA TYR A 21 1.25 10.41 -8.93
C TYR A 21 -0.12 11.09 -9.13
N ASP A 22 -0.93 11.16 -8.08
CA ASP A 22 -2.22 11.84 -8.09
C ASP A 22 -2.09 13.32 -8.47
N THR A 23 -1.09 14.01 -7.92
CA THR A 23 -0.80 15.42 -8.24
C THR A 23 -0.41 15.60 -9.71
N LEU A 24 0.37 14.68 -10.27
CA LEU A 24 0.85 14.77 -11.66
C LEU A 24 -0.21 14.39 -12.69
N PHE A 25 -1.11 13.47 -12.34
CA PHE A 25 -2.00 12.82 -13.31
C PHE A 25 -3.49 13.07 -13.05
N GLY A 26 -3.85 13.77 -11.97
CA GLY A 26 -5.24 14.04 -11.60
C GLY A 26 -6.01 12.77 -11.23
N THR A 27 -5.33 11.83 -10.57
CA THR A 27 -5.89 10.56 -10.09
C THR A 27 -6.18 10.61 -8.58
N HIS A 28 -6.77 9.54 -8.05
CA HIS A 28 -7.22 9.44 -6.64
C HIS A 28 -6.70 8.16 -5.97
N THR A 29 -5.49 7.72 -6.32
CA THR A 29 -4.90 6.47 -5.82
C THR A 29 -4.48 6.53 -4.35
N ALA A 30 -4.00 7.67 -3.86
CA ALA A 30 -3.63 7.88 -2.45
C ALA A 30 -4.85 7.89 -1.51
N PRO A 31 -5.97 8.60 -1.80
CA PRO A 31 -7.16 8.48 -0.97
C PRO A 31 -7.80 7.08 -1.07
N LEU A 32 -7.71 6.42 -2.23
CA LEU A 32 -8.13 5.02 -2.38
C LEU A 32 -7.29 4.07 -1.50
N LEU A 33 -5.97 4.28 -1.44
CA LEU A 33 -5.05 3.53 -0.56
C LEU A 33 -5.46 3.62 0.92
N LEU A 34 -5.97 4.80 1.31
CA LEU A 34 -6.43 5.10 2.65
C LEU A 34 -7.89 4.67 2.90
N ASN A 35 -8.56 3.98 1.96
CA ASN A 35 -9.97 3.58 2.09
C ASN A 35 -10.91 4.74 2.42
N ILE A 36 -10.58 5.96 2.00
CA ILE A 36 -11.41 7.13 2.28
C ILE A 36 -12.76 6.92 1.58
N ASP A 37 -13.85 6.99 2.34
CA ASP A 37 -15.25 6.81 1.91
C ASP A 37 -15.70 5.36 1.59
N PHE A 38 -15.16 4.35 2.29
CA PHE A 38 -15.50 2.93 2.06
C PHE A 38 -16.66 2.37 2.89
N LEU A 39 -16.93 2.92 4.09
CA LEU A 39 -17.86 2.31 5.05
C LEU A 39 -19.03 3.21 5.48
N THR A 40 -18.91 4.51 5.24
CA THR A 40 -19.93 5.50 5.58
C THR A 40 -19.57 6.80 4.86
N HIS A 41 -20.53 7.44 4.19
CA HIS A 41 -20.50 8.88 3.87
C HIS A 41 -20.36 9.70 5.15
N ARG A 42 -19.14 9.78 5.70
CA ARG A 42 -18.89 10.58 6.90
C ARG A 42 -18.67 12.02 6.46
N PRO A 43 -19.30 13.00 7.14
CA PRO A 43 -19.03 14.41 6.88
C PRO A 43 -17.58 14.81 7.23
N HIS A 44 -16.87 13.97 7.98
CA HIS A 44 -15.48 14.20 8.38
C HIS A 44 -14.63 12.95 8.13
N VAL A 45 -13.78 13.02 7.11
CA VAL A 45 -12.76 12.00 6.84
C VAL A 45 -11.61 12.20 7.82
N HIS A 46 -11.33 11.18 8.65
CA HIS A 46 -10.21 11.21 9.58
C HIS A 46 -8.94 10.66 8.90
N ILE A 47 -8.32 11.48 8.03
CA ILE A 47 -7.13 11.10 7.25
C ILE A 47 -6.04 10.47 8.14
N LEU A 48 -5.82 11.00 9.35
CA LEU A 48 -4.83 10.46 10.27
C LEU A 48 -5.17 9.04 10.74
N LEU A 49 -6.44 8.74 10.99
CA LEU A 49 -6.88 7.40 11.40
C LEU A 49 -6.69 6.41 10.26
N GLU A 50 -7.13 6.78 9.05
CA GLU A 50 -6.99 5.93 7.88
C GLU A 50 -5.51 5.67 7.53
N PHE A 51 -4.67 6.72 7.60
CA PHE A 51 -3.23 6.57 7.46
C PHE A 51 -2.62 5.67 8.54
N ALA A 52 -3.08 5.76 9.79
CA ALA A 52 -2.64 4.88 10.86
C ALA A 52 -3.03 3.41 10.61
N LEU A 53 -4.25 3.16 10.15
CA LEU A 53 -4.72 1.81 9.76
C LEU A 53 -3.93 1.26 8.57
N HIS A 54 -3.66 2.08 7.57
CA HIS A 54 -2.80 1.70 6.44
C HIS A 54 -1.39 1.36 6.91
N THR A 55 -0.80 2.21 7.75
CA THR A 55 0.53 1.98 8.33
C THR A 55 0.55 0.68 9.15
N PHE A 56 -0.52 0.36 9.87
CA PHE A 56 -0.65 -0.91 10.59
C PHE A 56 -0.58 -2.12 9.66
N ILE A 57 -1.22 -2.07 8.49
CA ILE A 57 -1.11 -3.13 7.47
C ILE A 57 0.35 -3.27 7.00
N SER A 58 1.03 -2.16 6.68
CA SER A 58 2.45 -2.21 6.29
C SER A 58 3.35 -2.78 7.38
N LEU A 59 3.07 -2.50 8.65
CA LEU A 59 3.78 -3.10 9.79
C LEU A 59 3.59 -4.62 9.85
N VAL A 60 2.37 -5.12 9.65
CA VAL A 60 2.07 -6.56 9.61
C VAL A 60 2.81 -7.23 8.46
N VAL A 61 2.81 -6.62 7.27
CA VAL A 61 3.53 -7.13 6.10
C VAL A 61 5.04 -7.14 6.35
N ALA A 62 5.61 -6.06 6.90
CA ALA A 62 7.04 -5.98 7.21
C ALA A 62 7.47 -6.99 8.28
N TRP A 63 6.66 -7.17 9.32
CA TRP A 63 6.91 -8.19 10.34
C TRP A 63 6.87 -9.61 9.75
N THR A 64 5.87 -9.91 8.92
CA THR A 64 5.74 -11.21 8.24
C THR A 64 6.94 -11.48 7.34
N ALA A 65 7.34 -10.51 6.51
CA ALA A 65 8.52 -10.61 5.67
C ALA A 65 9.80 -10.83 6.50
N GLY A 66 9.99 -10.06 7.57
CA GLY A 66 11.12 -10.22 8.49
C GLY A 66 11.18 -11.63 9.09
N SER A 67 10.05 -12.12 9.62
CA SER A 67 9.96 -13.47 10.20
C SER A 67 10.23 -14.57 9.16
N LEU A 68 9.77 -14.41 7.91
CA LEU A 68 10.09 -15.38 6.85
C LEU A 68 11.60 -15.40 6.57
N TYR A 69 12.22 -14.21 6.49
CA TYR A 69 13.64 -14.07 6.21
C TYR A 69 14.52 -14.67 7.32
N GLU A 70 14.22 -14.38 8.59
CA GLU A 70 14.94 -14.91 9.76
C GLU A 70 14.86 -16.45 9.84
N ARG A 71 13.77 -17.04 9.37
CA ARG A 71 13.58 -18.51 9.29
C ARG A 71 14.21 -19.13 8.04
N GLY A 72 14.99 -18.38 7.26
CA GLY A 72 15.61 -18.85 6.02
C GLY A 72 14.63 -19.17 4.89
N ARG A 73 13.38 -18.67 4.98
CA ARG A 73 12.37 -18.89 3.93
C ARG A 73 12.60 -17.90 2.78
N PRO A 74 12.37 -18.31 1.53
CA PRO A 74 12.56 -17.43 0.39
C PRO A 74 11.51 -16.31 0.41
N LEU A 75 11.96 -15.06 0.33
CA LEU A 75 11.07 -13.89 0.30
C LEU A 75 10.40 -13.67 -1.07
N ARG A 76 11.03 -14.12 -2.17
CA ARG A 76 10.52 -13.83 -3.53
C ARG A 76 9.09 -14.33 -3.74
N PRO A 77 8.72 -15.58 -3.38
CA PRO A 77 7.34 -16.04 -3.51
C PRO A 77 6.33 -15.18 -2.73
N PHE A 78 6.71 -14.74 -1.52
CA PHE A 78 5.88 -13.84 -0.71
C PHE A 78 5.66 -12.48 -1.40
N MET A 79 6.73 -11.88 -1.95
CA MET A 79 6.62 -10.61 -2.69
C MET A 79 5.78 -10.75 -3.96
N ILE A 80 5.93 -11.84 -4.69
CA ILE A 80 5.10 -12.14 -5.88
C ILE A 80 3.63 -12.29 -5.47
N GLY A 81 3.36 -13.02 -4.39
CA GLY A 81 2.00 -13.17 -3.86
C GLY A 81 1.36 -11.83 -3.50
N LEU A 82 2.09 -10.94 -2.82
CA LEU A 82 1.62 -9.58 -2.53
C LEU A 82 1.37 -8.77 -3.80
N PHE A 83 2.26 -8.86 -4.79
CA PHE A 83 2.06 -8.15 -6.06
C PHE A 83 0.78 -8.60 -6.78
N LEU A 84 0.54 -9.91 -6.86
CA LEU A 84 -0.69 -10.46 -7.43
C LEU A 84 -1.92 -10.06 -6.62
N PHE A 85 -1.79 -10.03 -5.29
CA PHE A 85 -2.85 -9.53 -4.42
C PHE A 85 -3.18 -8.06 -4.72
N PHE A 86 -2.19 -7.18 -4.92
CA PHE A 86 -2.44 -5.78 -5.25
C PHE A 86 -3.11 -5.57 -6.61
N ILE A 87 -2.85 -6.43 -7.60
CA ILE A 87 -3.56 -6.42 -8.89
C ILE A 87 -5.07 -6.63 -8.68
N ILE A 88 -5.43 -7.61 -7.85
CA ILE A 88 -6.83 -7.95 -7.56
C ILE A 88 -7.46 -6.95 -6.59
N LEU A 89 -6.66 -6.43 -5.64
CA LEU A 89 -7.15 -5.50 -4.64
C LEU A 89 -7.64 -4.20 -5.27
N PHE A 90 -6.96 -3.65 -6.28
CA PHE A 90 -7.38 -2.40 -6.92
C PHE A 90 -8.86 -2.39 -7.37
N PRO A 91 -9.32 -3.29 -8.26
CA PRO A 91 -10.71 -3.28 -8.68
C PRO A 91 -11.67 -3.56 -7.53
N LEU A 92 -11.29 -4.41 -6.56
CA LEU A 92 -12.11 -4.67 -5.38
C LEU A 92 -12.34 -3.39 -4.57
N MET A 93 -11.27 -2.63 -4.32
CA MET A 93 -11.30 -1.36 -3.60
C MET A 93 -12.21 -0.35 -4.29
N VAL A 94 -12.09 -0.22 -5.62
CA VAL A 94 -12.97 0.68 -6.38
C VAL A 94 -14.44 0.24 -6.33
N ILE A 95 -14.72 -1.07 -6.39
CA ILE A 95 -16.10 -1.60 -6.35
C ILE A 95 -16.78 -1.33 -5.00
N VAL A 96 -16.03 -1.40 -3.90
CA VAL A 96 -16.61 -1.19 -2.55
C VAL A 96 -16.63 0.27 -2.13
N ALA A 97 -15.93 1.15 -2.84
CA ALA A 97 -15.91 2.57 -2.52
C ALA A 97 -17.27 3.22 -2.83
N GLU A 98 -17.77 4.08 -1.93
CA GLU A 98 -19.04 4.78 -2.16
C GLU A 98 -18.89 6.00 -3.08
N SER A 99 -17.70 6.59 -3.11
CA SER A 99 -17.47 7.86 -3.82
C SER A 99 -17.29 7.64 -5.32
N PRO A 100 -18.01 8.40 -6.18
CA PRO A 100 -17.94 8.26 -7.63
C PRO A 100 -16.61 8.75 -8.24
N VAL A 101 -15.73 9.35 -7.43
CA VAL A 101 -14.39 9.78 -7.85
C VAL A 101 -13.47 8.59 -8.12
N TYR A 102 -13.75 7.43 -7.50
CA TYR A 102 -12.99 6.21 -7.71
C TYR A 102 -13.53 5.46 -8.93
N ILE A 103 -12.69 5.34 -9.94
CA ILE A 103 -13.05 4.69 -11.20
C ILE A 103 -12.01 3.64 -11.58
N ILE A 104 -12.48 2.55 -12.18
CA ILE A 104 -11.58 1.57 -12.79
C ILE A 104 -11.08 2.17 -14.09
N SER A 105 -9.88 2.75 -14.05
CA SER A 105 -9.21 3.29 -15.24
C SER A 105 -7.78 2.77 -15.36
N PRO A 106 -7.23 2.66 -16.58
CA PRO A 106 -5.83 2.27 -16.78
C PRO A 106 -4.85 3.18 -16.05
N LYS A 107 -5.18 4.48 -15.90
CA LYS A 107 -4.32 5.50 -15.27
C LYS A 107 -4.26 5.35 -13.75
N GLU A 108 -5.40 5.09 -13.13
CA GLU A 108 -5.50 4.80 -11.69
C GLU A 108 -4.81 3.47 -11.37
N PHE A 109 -5.08 2.45 -12.19
CA PHE A 109 -4.45 1.14 -12.05
C PHE A 109 -2.92 1.22 -12.20
N SER A 110 -2.41 1.98 -13.19
CA SER A 110 -0.96 2.13 -13.35
C SER A 110 -0.32 2.86 -12.17
N GLY A 111 -0.94 3.93 -11.65
CA GLY A 111 -0.47 4.61 -10.44
C GLY A 111 -0.40 3.67 -9.24
N TRP A 112 -1.49 2.94 -9.01
CA TRP A 112 -1.58 1.91 -7.97
C TRP A 112 -0.45 0.89 -8.10
N MET A 113 -0.27 0.31 -9.28
CA MET A 113 0.76 -0.72 -9.49
C MET A 113 2.19 -0.16 -9.39
N ILE A 114 2.42 1.08 -9.83
CA ILE A 114 3.72 1.76 -9.67
C ILE A 114 4.05 1.91 -8.19
N GLY A 115 3.15 2.50 -7.40
CA GLY A 115 3.37 2.68 -5.95
C GLY A 115 3.67 1.38 -5.24
N HIS A 116 2.85 0.35 -5.49
CA HIS A 116 3.04 -0.97 -4.88
C HIS A 116 4.32 -1.69 -5.34
N THR A 117 4.77 -1.45 -6.57
CA THR A 117 6.07 -1.96 -7.04
C THR A 117 7.21 -1.35 -6.24
N PHE A 118 7.23 -0.01 -6.09
CA PHE A 118 8.24 0.67 -5.30
C PHE A 118 8.22 0.25 -3.83
N TYR A 119 7.03 0.10 -3.25
CA TYR A 119 6.83 -0.45 -1.90
C TYR A 119 7.48 -1.83 -1.75
N LEU A 120 7.17 -2.78 -2.63
CA LEU A 120 7.69 -4.16 -2.54
C LEU A 120 9.19 -4.22 -2.74
N ILE A 121 9.74 -3.47 -3.70
CA ILE A 121 11.19 -3.39 -3.93
C ILE A 121 11.88 -2.84 -2.69
N THR A 122 11.37 -1.75 -2.12
CA THR A 122 11.96 -1.11 -0.95
C THR A 122 11.90 -2.03 0.27
N LEU A 123 10.74 -2.67 0.52
CA LEU A 123 10.59 -3.66 1.57
C LEU A 123 11.59 -4.80 1.42
N TYR A 124 11.69 -5.40 0.22
CA TYR A 124 12.59 -6.50 -0.04
C TYR A 124 14.06 -6.13 0.23
N LEU A 125 14.50 -4.96 -0.25
CA LEU A 125 15.87 -4.47 -0.05
C LEU A 125 16.16 -4.17 1.42
N LEU A 126 15.22 -3.54 2.14
CA LEU A 126 15.40 -3.18 3.54
C LEU A 126 15.44 -4.42 4.44
N ILE A 127 14.53 -5.39 4.23
CA ILE A 127 14.54 -6.65 4.99
C ILE A 127 15.86 -7.41 4.78
N ARG A 128 16.36 -7.46 3.54
CA ARG A 128 17.65 -8.11 3.24
C ARG A 128 18.87 -7.41 3.83
N LYS A 129 18.79 -6.10 4.09
CA LYS A 129 19.86 -5.33 4.74
C LYS A 129 19.79 -5.38 6.27
N MET A 130 18.81 -6.07 6.86
CA MET A 130 18.67 -6.16 8.32
C MET A 130 19.70 -7.07 9.00
N LEU A 131 20.29 -8.00 8.24
CA LEU A 131 21.38 -8.91 8.60
C LEU A 131 22.67 -8.47 7.91
#